data_AF-A0AAN9H738-F1
#
_entry.id   AF-A0AAN9H738-F1
#
_cell.length_a   1.000
_cell.length_b   1.000
_cell.length_c   1.000
_cell.angle_alpha   90.00
_cell.angle_beta   90.00
_cell.angle_gamma   90.00
#
_symmetry.space_group_name_H-M   'P 1'
#
loop_
_entity.id
_entity.type
_entity.pdbx_description
1 polymer ?
#
loop_
_entity_poly.entity_id
_entity_poly.type
_entity_poly.pdbx_seq_one_letter_code
_entity_poly.pdbx_strand_id
1 'polypeptide(L)'
;MSEKKFQKRVLQLLVDIKDIIHIATSAGTAYELNPANTEEELNALGDRLEDVNEGAELVEIYPGSEVFVSRSAWRAASYAITSTAMVRCLICSVFDMETLLRSNLRGGKSKTACGEEARDGLDSGKVKAIMNAVIKRHEKATVGHLGQAINSKLAELRFQNKKK
;
A
#
# COMPACT_ATOMS: atom_id res chain seq x y z
N MET A 1 19.68 -12.40 40.00
CA MET A 1 19.26 -10.98 39.96
C MET A 1 17.81 -10.94 40.43
N SER A 2 17.44 -10.16 41.45
CA SER A 2 16.06 -10.16 41.97
C SER A 2 15.09 -9.64 40.91
N GLU A 3 13.92 -10.26 40.79
CA GLU A 3 12.85 -9.89 39.86
C GLU A 3 12.46 -8.41 39.94
N LYS A 4 12.46 -7.84 41.15
CA LYS A 4 12.26 -6.40 41.38
C LYS A 4 13.33 -5.53 40.71
N LYS A 5 14.57 -6.02 40.63
CA LYS A 5 15.70 -5.33 39.98
C LYS A 5 15.60 -5.41 38.45
N PHE A 6 15.02 -6.48 37.92
CA PHE A 6 14.72 -6.62 36.50
C PHE A 6 13.58 -5.70 36.09
N GLN A 7 12.45 -5.72 36.82
CA GLN A 7 11.32 -4.83 36.56
C GLN A 7 11.70 -3.35 36.65
N LYS A 8 12.54 -2.96 37.62
CA LYS A 8 13.05 -1.59 37.73
C LYS A 8 13.91 -1.17 36.53
N ARG A 9 14.69 -2.10 35.96
CA ARG A 9 15.49 -1.84 34.75
C ARG A 9 14.62 -1.71 33.50
N VAL A 10 13.57 -2.52 33.37
CA VAL A 10 12.62 -2.44 32.26
C VAL A 10 11.85 -1.11 32.31
N LEU A 11 11.35 -0.72 33.49
CA LEU A 11 10.68 0.58 33.69
C LEU A 11 11.60 1.76 33.36
N GLN A 12 12.87 1.70 33.77
CA GLN A 12 13.84 2.75 33.43
C GLN A 12 14.06 2.84 31.91
N LEU A 13 14.20 1.70 31.24
CA LEU A 13 14.37 1.65 29.78
C LEU A 13 13.17 2.23 29.03
N LEU A 14 11.95 1.97 29.51
CA LEU A 14 10.72 2.53 28.93
C LEU A 14 10.63 4.04 29.12
N VAL A 15 11.08 4.56 30.27
CA VAL A 15 11.16 6.01 30.52
C VAL A 15 12.19 6.65 29.60
N ASP A 16 13.38 6.05 29.46
CA ASP A 16 14.45 6.57 28.60
C ASP A 16 14.02 6.59 27.12
N ILE A 17 13.25 5.59 26.66
CA ILE A 17 12.67 5.57 25.30
C ILE A 17 11.65 6.69 25.11
N LYS A 18 10.82 6.98 26.12
CA LYS A 18 9.82 8.05 26.06
C LYS A 18 10.48 9.43 25.88
N ASP A 19 11.60 9.67 26.56
CA ASP A 19 12.33 10.94 26.46
C ASP A 19 13.00 11.11 25.09
N ILE A 20 13.51 10.03 24.49
CA ILE A 20 14.08 10.04 23.13
C ILE A 20 13.01 10.38 22.08
N ILE A 21 11.80 9.82 22.21
CA ILE A 21 10.69 10.13 21.32
C ILE A 21 10.29 11.61 21.47
N HIS A 22 10.29 12.16 22.69
CA HIS A 22 9.86 13.54 22.92
C HIS A 22 10.79 14.58 22.28
N ILE A 23 12.09 14.30 22.20
CA ILE A 23 13.08 15.17 21.53
C ILE A 23 12.92 15.16 20.00
N ALA A 24 12.49 14.03 19.41
CA ALA A 24 12.31 13.93 17.96
C ALA A 24 11.05 14.66 17.43
N THR A 25 10.09 14.99 18.30
CA THR A 25 8.79 15.59 17.92
C THR A 25 8.68 17.09 18.16
N SER A 26 9.80 17.81 18.37
CA SER A 26 9.77 19.28 18.54
C SER A 26 9.51 20.07 17.25
N ALA A 27 9.13 19.41 16.16
CA ALA A 27 8.60 20.03 14.94
C ALA A 27 7.07 19.81 14.85
N GLY A 28 6.33 20.53 15.69
CA GLY A 28 4.95 20.94 15.40
C GLY A 28 3.88 19.85 15.38
N THR A 29 3.44 19.42 16.56
CA THR A 29 2.03 19.31 17.01
C THR A 29 2.01 18.45 18.26
N ALA A 30 1.78 19.07 19.41
CA ALA A 30 1.68 18.35 20.67
C ALA A 30 0.36 17.56 20.71
N TYR A 31 0.43 16.25 20.44
CA TYR A 31 -0.62 15.33 20.84
C TYR A 31 -0.33 14.92 22.28
N GLU A 32 -1.13 15.41 23.23
CA GLU A 32 -1.13 14.90 24.60
C GLU A 32 -1.54 13.42 24.56
N LEU A 33 -0.56 12.52 24.63
CA LEU A 33 -0.81 11.10 24.79
C LEU A 33 -1.15 10.85 26.26
N ASN A 34 -2.46 10.77 26.56
CA ASN A 34 -2.93 10.17 27.80
C ASN A 34 -2.39 8.73 27.86
N PRO A 35 -1.72 8.31 28.95
CA PRO A 35 -1.33 6.92 29.11
C PRO A 35 -2.60 6.07 29.08
N ALA A 36 -2.64 5.06 28.20
CA ALA A 36 -3.75 4.12 28.12
C ALA A 36 -3.93 3.46 29.50
N ASN A 37 -5.05 3.75 30.17
CA ASN A 37 -5.27 3.38 31.57
C ASN A 37 -6.23 2.18 31.71
N THR A 38 -6.71 1.62 30.61
CA THR A 38 -7.63 0.47 30.57
C THR A 38 -7.11 -0.64 29.65
N GLU A 39 -7.43 -1.90 29.98
CA GLU A 39 -7.04 -3.07 29.17
C GLU A 39 -7.58 -3.00 27.73
N GLU A 40 -8.74 -2.36 27.53
CA GLU A 40 -9.34 -2.13 26.20
C GLU A 40 -8.48 -1.20 25.32
N GLU A 41 -7.87 -0.16 25.90
CA GLU A 41 -6.99 0.76 25.16
C GLU A 41 -5.63 0.12 24.85
N LEU A 42 -5.12 -0.74 25.75
CA LEU A 42 -3.91 -1.54 25.50
C LEU A 42 -4.14 -2.59 24.41
N ASN A 43 -5.30 -3.25 24.41
CA ASN A 43 -5.68 -4.19 23.35
C ASN A 43 -5.86 -3.47 22.01
N ALA A 44 -6.53 -2.31 21.99
CA ALA A 44 -6.67 -1.49 20.79
C ALA A 44 -5.31 -0.97 20.27
N LEU A 45 -4.36 -0.67 21.16
CA LEU A 45 -2.99 -0.31 20.77
C LEU A 45 -2.22 -1.53 20.22
N GLY A 46 -2.42 -2.71 20.82
CA GLY A 46 -1.90 -4.00 20.35
C GLY A 46 -2.38 -4.30 18.94
N ASP A 47 -3.70 -4.27 18.70
CA ASP A 47 -4.31 -4.46 17.39
C ASP A 47 -3.75 -3.45 16.35
N ARG A 48 -3.59 -2.18 16.75
CA ARG A 48 -3.02 -1.14 15.87
C ARG A 48 -1.54 -1.38 15.55
N LEU A 49 -0.76 -1.91 16.49
CA LEU A 49 0.64 -2.25 16.25
C LEU A 49 0.79 -3.51 15.39
N GLU A 50 -0.10 -4.49 15.54
CA GLU A 50 -0.18 -5.65 14.64
C GLU A 50 -0.56 -5.22 13.21
N ASP A 51 -1.52 -4.31 13.04
CA ASP A 51 -1.95 -3.78 11.75
C ASP A 51 -0.82 -2.97 11.05
N VAL A 52 -0.01 -2.24 11.83
CA VAL A 52 1.20 -1.56 11.33
C VAL A 52 2.28 -2.56 10.92
N ASN A 53 2.47 -3.64 11.68
CA ASN A 53 3.48 -4.66 11.39
C ASN A 53 3.09 -5.53 10.18
N GLU A 54 1.81 -5.84 10.00
CA GLU A 54 1.28 -6.46 8.78
C GLU A 54 1.36 -5.51 7.57
N GLY A 55 1.27 -4.19 7.79
CA GLY A 55 1.54 -3.20 6.76
C GLY A 55 2.99 -3.18 6.27
N ALA A 56 3.94 -3.61 7.11
CA ALA A 56 5.37 -3.66 6.78
C ALA A 56 5.80 -4.95 6.07
N GLU A 57 5.07 -6.05 6.26
CA GLU A 57 5.41 -7.32 5.62
C GLU A 57 5.13 -7.27 4.10
N LEU A 58 6.12 -7.65 3.30
CA LEU A 58 6.00 -7.69 1.85
C LEU A 58 5.60 -9.09 1.35
N VAL A 59 4.67 -9.12 0.41
CA VAL A 59 4.16 -10.34 -0.23
C VAL A 59 4.40 -10.26 -1.73
N GLU A 60 4.98 -11.31 -2.30
CA GLU A 60 5.12 -11.44 -3.75
C GLU A 60 3.73 -11.69 -4.37
N ILE A 61 3.32 -10.81 -5.31
CA ILE A 61 1.96 -10.86 -5.87
C ILE A 61 1.75 -12.07 -6.79
N TYR A 62 2.84 -12.56 -7.38
CA TYR A 62 2.83 -13.74 -8.23
C TYR A 62 4.18 -14.47 -8.09
N PRO A 63 4.21 -15.78 -7.83
CA PRO A 63 5.46 -16.50 -7.58
C PRO A 63 6.49 -16.34 -8.71
N GLY A 64 7.71 -15.96 -8.36
CA GLY A 64 8.83 -15.77 -9.28
C GLY A 64 8.72 -14.55 -10.19
N SER A 65 7.89 -13.57 -9.82
CA SER A 65 7.78 -12.29 -10.52
C SER A 65 8.71 -11.22 -9.95
N GLU A 66 9.17 -11.39 -8.71
CA GLU A 66 9.94 -10.39 -7.94
C GLU A 66 9.18 -9.07 -7.74
N VAL A 67 7.85 -9.11 -7.84
CA VAL A 67 6.97 -7.96 -7.64
C VAL A 67 6.25 -8.11 -6.31
N PHE A 68 6.50 -7.16 -5.41
CA PHE A 68 6.04 -7.21 -4.03
C PHE A 68 5.09 -6.04 -3.72
N VAL A 69 4.14 -6.28 -2.82
CA VAL A 69 3.28 -5.26 -2.20
C VAL A 69 3.17 -5.54 -0.71
N SER A 70 2.71 -4.58 0.10
CA SER A 70 2.43 -4.87 1.52
C SER A 70 1.38 -5.96 1.68
N ARG A 71 1.44 -6.74 2.76
CA ARG A 71 0.46 -7.78 3.06
C ARG A 71 -0.94 -7.19 3.20
N SER A 72 -1.08 -6.01 3.79
CA SER A 72 -2.34 -5.29 3.87
C SER A 72 -2.92 -4.97 2.48
N ALA A 73 -2.10 -4.47 1.55
CA ALA A 73 -2.51 -4.21 0.17
C ALA A 73 -2.87 -5.50 -0.58
N TRP A 74 -2.08 -6.57 -0.40
CA TRP A 74 -2.36 -7.87 -0.98
C TRP A 74 -3.69 -8.45 -0.49
N ARG A 75 -3.98 -8.37 0.81
CA ARG A 75 -5.26 -8.81 1.39
C ARG A 75 -6.42 -8.02 0.82
N ALA A 76 -6.34 -6.69 0.84
CA ALA A 76 -7.37 -5.82 0.30
C ALA A 76 -7.68 -6.16 -1.18
N ALA A 77 -6.65 -6.37 -1.99
CA ALA A 77 -6.82 -6.80 -3.38
C ALA A 77 -7.40 -8.23 -3.48
N SER A 78 -6.95 -9.17 -2.64
CA SER A 78 -7.39 -10.56 -2.65
C SER A 78 -8.86 -10.73 -2.24
N TYR A 79 -9.40 -9.83 -1.44
CA TYR A 79 -10.83 -9.80 -1.06
C TYR A 79 -11.73 -9.18 -2.13
N ALA A 80 -11.16 -8.61 -3.20
CA ALA A 80 -11.97 -8.06 -4.27
C ALA A 80 -12.80 -9.15 -4.96
N ILE A 81 -14.11 -8.90 -5.06
CA ILE A 81 -15.07 -9.87 -5.63
C ILE A 81 -14.84 -10.06 -7.14
N THR A 82 -14.45 -8.99 -7.83
CA THR A 82 -14.29 -8.99 -9.29
C THR A 82 -12.84 -8.84 -9.70
N SER A 83 -12.48 -9.46 -10.83
CA SER A 83 -11.15 -9.33 -11.43
C SER A 83 -10.78 -7.87 -11.74
N THR A 84 -11.78 -7.07 -12.12
CA THR A 84 -11.65 -5.62 -12.36
C THR A 84 -11.31 -4.88 -11.07
N ALA A 85 -11.98 -5.16 -9.96
CA ALA A 85 -11.66 -4.54 -8.68
C ALA A 85 -10.25 -4.95 -8.22
N MET A 86 -9.92 -6.24 -8.29
CA MET A 86 -8.60 -6.76 -7.90
C MET A 86 -7.46 -6.11 -8.68
N VAL A 87 -7.54 -6.07 -10.03
CA VAL A 87 -6.48 -5.49 -10.87
C VAL A 87 -6.29 -3.99 -10.61
N ARG A 88 -7.38 -3.28 -10.30
CA ARG A 88 -7.36 -1.84 -9.98
C ARG A 88 -6.82 -1.55 -8.58
N CYS A 89 -6.96 -2.46 -7.63
CA CYS A 89 -6.28 -2.36 -6.35
C CYS A 89 -4.77 -2.60 -6.54
N LEU A 90 -4.40 -3.71 -7.17
CA LEU A 90 -2.99 -4.08 -7.35
C LEU A 90 -2.19 -3.04 -8.13
N ILE A 91 -2.76 -2.44 -9.18
CA ILE A 91 -2.05 -1.41 -9.96
C ILE A 91 -1.68 -0.19 -9.10
N CYS A 92 -2.55 0.19 -8.15
CA CYS A 92 -2.30 1.30 -7.23
C CYS A 92 -1.35 0.92 -6.08
N SER A 93 -1.15 -0.37 -5.82
CA SER A 93 -0.21 -0.86 -4.81
C SER A 93 1.19 -1.10 -5.37
N VAL A 94 1.31 -1.45 -6.64
CA VAL A 94 2.59 -1.80 -7.30
C VAL A 94 3.30 -0.59 -7.89
N PHE A 95 2.55 0.44 -8.29
CA PHE A 95 3.08 1.65 -8.91
C PHE A 95 2.77 2.88 -8.07
N ASP A 96 3.73 3.78 -7.95
CA ASP A 96 3.51 5.07 -7.33
C ASP A 96 2.58 5.95 -8.17
N MET A 97 1.96 6.94 -7.52
CA MET A 97 0.98 7.82 -8.15
C MET A 97 1.58 8.62 -9.33
N GLU A 98 2.84 9.03 -9.23
CA GLU A 98 3.52 9.84 -10.24
C GLU A 98 3.68 9.04 -11.55
N THR A 99 4.13 7.79 -11.42
CA THR A 99 4.25 6.81 -12.50
C THR A 99 2.90 6.55 -13.15
N LEU A 100 1.84 6.34 -12.36
CA LEU A 100 0.49 6.11 -12.88
C LEU A 100 -0.06 7.30 -13.68
N LEU A 101 0.23 8.52 -13.24
CA LEU A 101 -0.25 9.73 -13.92
C LEU A 101 0.44 9.95 -15.26
N ARG A 102 1.73 9.63 -15.35
CA ARG A 102 2.56 9.81 -16.56
C ARG A 102 2.59 8.64 -17.52
N SER A 103 2.12 7.45 -17.13
CA SER A 103 2.24 6.23 -17.93
C SER A 103 0.91 5.74 -18.49
N ASN A 104 0.90 5.19 -19.70
CA ASN A 104 -0.16 4.35 -20.26
C ASN A 104 0.20 2.86 -20.12
N LEU A 105 -0.78 1.96 -20.27
CA LEU A 105 -0.53 0.52 -20.19
C LEU A 105 0.58 0.03 -21.13
N ARG A 106 0.66 0.58 -22.35
CA ARG A 106 1.66 0.21 -23.38
C ARG A 106 2.48 1.40 -23.87
N GLY A 107 2.29 2.57 -23.28
CA GLY A 107 2.85 3.82 -23.76
C GLY A 107 2.17 4.36 -25.03
N GLY A 108 2.69 5.48 -25.52
CA GLY A 108 2.25 6.14 -26.75
C GLY A 108 1.23 7.25 -26.55
N LYS A 109 0.80 7.84 -27.67
CA LYS A 109 -0.16 8.94 -27.70
C LYS A 109 -1.59 8.43 -27.55
N SER A 110 -2.44 9.25 -26.92
CA SER A 110 -3.87 9.03 -26.93
C SER A 110 -4.38 9.09 -28.37
N LYS A 111 -5.18 8.10 -28.80
CA LYS A 111 -5.82 8.11 -30.12
C LYS A 111 -7.04 9.05 -30.17
N THR A 112 -7.57 9.42 -29.02
CA THR A 112 -8.82 10.19 -28.89
C THR A 112 -8.60 11.62 -28.45
N ALA A 113 -7.45 11.93 -27.82
CA ALA A 113 -7.10 13.28 -27.40
C ALA A 113 -6.07 13.87 -28.36
N CYS A 114 -6.53 14.72 -29.28
CA CYS A 114 -5.65 15.46 -30.19
C CYS A 114 -4.79 16.43 -29.36
N GLY A 115 -3.47 16.38 -29.55
CA GLY A 115 -2.52 17.29 -28.89
C GLY A 115 -2.02 16.85 -27.51
N GLU A 116 -2.41 15.68 -26.98
CA GLU A 116 -1.77 15.16 -25.78
C GLU A 116 -0.36 14.62 -26.05
N GLU A 117 0.56 14.87 -25.12
CA GLU A 117 1.91 14.31 -25.13
C GLU A 117 1.87 12.77 -25.07
N ALA A 118 2.88 12.15 -25.69
CA ALA A 118 3.07 10.72 -25.57
C ALA A 118 3.41 10.39 -24.11
N ARG A 119 2.80 9.32 -23.61
CA ARG A 119 3.03 8.83 -22.24
C ARG A 119 3.87 7.57 -22.27
N ASP A 120 4.63 7.35 -21.21
CA ASP A 120 5.49 6.17 -21.09
C ASP A 120 4.66 4.90 -20.92
N GLY A 121 5.26 3.76 -21.23
CA GLY A 121 4.66 2.47 -20.91
C GLY A 121 4.88 2.12 -19.44
N LEU A 122 3.88 1.53 -18.79
CA LEU A 122 4.10 0.86 -17.52
C LEU A 122 5.11 -0.28 -17.68
N ASP A 123 5.87 -0.55 -16.62
CA ASP A 123 6.79 -1.69 -16.57
C ASP A 123 6.05 -3.00 -16.91
N SER A 124 6.48 -3.63 -17.99
CA SER A 124 5.77 -4.77 -18.56
C SER A 124 5.89 -6.03 -17.69
N GLY A 125 6.97 -6.16 -16.90
CA GLY A 125 7.16 -7.23 -15.93
C GLY A 125 6.17 -7.11 -14.77
N LYS A 126 6.06 -5.93 -14.18
CA LYS A 126 5.07 -5.60 -13.13
C LYS A 126 3.64 -5.78 -13.60
N VAL A 127 3.32 -5.29 -14.80
CA VAL A 127 2.00 -5.50 -15.41
C VAL A 127 1.72 -6.99 -15.61
N LYS A 128 2.67 -7.77 -16.13
CA LYS A 128 2.51 -9.22 -16.32
C LYS A 128 2.28 -9.95 -14.99
N ALA A 129 3.02 -9.59 -13.95
CA ALA A 129 2.85 -10.15 -12.60
C ALA A 129 1.44 -9.90 -12.06
N ILE A 130 0.94 -8.66 -12.18
CA ILE A 130 -0.44 -8.30 -11.80
C ILE A 130 -1.46 -9.12 -12.59
N MET A 131 -1.32 -9.19 -13.92
CA MET A 131 -2.26 -9.93 -14.78
C MET A 131 -2.32 -11.40 -14.38
N ASN A 132 -1.16 -12.04 -14.17
CA ASN A 132 -1.08 -13.43 -13.77
C ASN A 132 -1.69 -13.68 -12.39
N ALA A 133 -1.46 -12.78 -11.42
CA ALA A 133 -2.05 -12.86 -10.09
C ALA A 133 -3.59 -12.84 -10.15
N VAL A 134 -4.14 -11.94 -10.96
CA VAL A 134 -5.60 -11.79 -11.13
C VAL A 134 -6.21 -12.97 -11.88
N ILE A 135 -5.60 -13.41 -12.97
CA ILE A 135 -6.08 -14.56 -13.77
C ILE A 135 -6.06 -15.84 -12.93
N LYS A 136 -5.03 -16.04 -12.10
CA LYS A 136 -4.93 -17.18 -11.19
C LYS A 136 -6.08 -17.24 -10.18
N ARG A 137 -6.58 -16.08 -9.72
CA ARG A 137 -7.72 -16.01 -8.78
C ARG A 137 -9.07 -15.97 -9.48
N HIS A 138 -9.13 -15.37 -10.66
CA HIS A 138 -10.35 -15.20 -11.45
C HIS A 138 -10.14 -15.84 -12.83
N GLU A 139 -10.35 -17.14 -12.91
CA GLU A 139 -10.03 -17.97 -14.10
C GLU A 139 -10.72 -17.50 -15.40
N LYS A 140 -11.87 -16.83 -15.28
CA LYS A 140 -12.63 -16.28 -16.43
C LYS A 140 -12.11 -14.92 -16.92
N ALA A 141 -11.17 -14.30 -16.20
CA ALA A 141 -10.63 -13.01 -16.57
C ALA A 141 -9.72 -13.13 -17.80
N THR A 142 -9.86 -12.20 -18.74
CA THR A 142 -9.02 -12.16 -19.94
C THR A 142 -8.06 -10.99 -19.89
N VAL A 143 -6.87 -11.15 -20.48
CA VAL A 143 -5.84 -10.10 -20.55
C VAL A 143 -6.39 -8.81 -21.19
N GLY A 144 -7.24 -8.94 -22.22
CA GLY A 144 -7.87 -7.80 -22.87
C GLY A 144 -8.79 -7.01 -21.93
N HIS A 145 -9.66 -7.71 -21.18
CA HIS A 145 -10.57 -7.10 -20.22
C HIS A 145 -9.82 -6.41 -19.07
N LEU A 146 -8.81 -7.08 -18.52
CA LEU A 146 -7.98 -6.52 -17.46
C LEU A 146 -7.17 -5.31 -17.94
N GLY A 147 -6.65 -5.35 -19.16
CA GLY A 147 -5.96 -4.21 -19.76
C GLY A 147 -6.86 -2.98 -19.93
N GLN A 148 -8.14 -3.19 -20.29
CA GLN A 148 -9.12 -2.11 -20.31
C GLN A 148 -9.36 -1.53 -18.91
N ALA A 149 -9.53 -2.39 -17.89
CA ALA A 149 -9.73 -1.95 -16.51
C ALA A 149 -8.57 -1.09 -15.98
N ILE A 150 -7.32 -1.45 -16.32
CA ILE A 150 -6.12 -0.66 -15.98
C ILE A 150 -6.17 0.71 -16.68
N ASN A 151 -6.36 0.75 -18.01
CA ASN A 151 -6.43 2.01 -18.74
C ASN A 151 -7.54 2.94 -18.20
N SER A 152 -8.71 2.39 -17.88
CA SER A 152 -9.80 3.14 -17.25
C SER A 152 -9.39 3.69 -15.88
N LYS A 153 -8.60 2.96 -15.09
CA LYS A 153 -8.08 3.47 -13.79
C LYS A 153 -7.09 4.60 -14.00
N LEU A 154 -6.16 4.48 -14.94
CA LEU A 154 -5.19 5.55 -15.26
C LEU A 154 -5.91 6.83 -15.70
N ALA A 155 -6.94 6.71 -16.56
CA ALA A 155 -7.76 7.83 -16.99
C ALA A 155 -8.49 8.50 -15.81
N GLU A 156 -9.09 7.71 -14.93
CA GLU A 156 -9.75 8.21 -13.72
C GLU A 156 -8.79 8.96 -12.79
N LEU A 157 -7.61 8.40 -12.52
CA LEU A 157 -6.60 9.04 -11.66
C LEU A 157 -6.18 10.40 -12.21
N ARG A 158 -5.97 10.50 -13.52
CA ARG A 158 -5.65 11.78 -14.19
C ARG A 158 -6.78 12.77 -14.09
N PHE A 159 -8.01 12.32 -14.29
CA PHE A 159 -9.19 13.19 -14.16
C PHE A 159 -9.33 13.73 -12.75
N GLN A 160 -9.12 12.90 -11.72
CA GLN A 160 -9.13 13.31 -10.33
C GLN A 160 -7.98 14.29 -10.01
N ASN A 161 -6.78 14.06 -10.56
CA ASN A 161 -5.65 14.94 -10.32
C ASN A 161 -5.84 16.33 -10.94
N LYS A 162 -6.49 16.44 -12.11
CA LYS A 162 -6.82 17.73 -12.74
C LYS A 162 -7.83 18.57 -11.96
N LYS A 163 -8.57 17.97 -11.02
CA LYS A 163 -9.59 18.65 -10.20
C LYS A 163 -9.04 19.19 -8.88
N LYS A 164 -7.81 18.83 -8.52
CA LYS A 164 -7.11 19.36 -7.34
C LYS A 164 -6.45 20.67 -7.72
#